data_AF-A0A353Q3H1-F1
#
_entry.id   AF-A0A353Q3H1-F1
#
_cell.length_a   1.000
_cell.length_b   1.000
_cell.length_c   1.000
_cell.angle_alpha   90.00
_cell.angle_beta   90.00
_cell.angle_gamma   90.00
#
_symmetry.space_group_name_H-M   'P 1'
#
loop_
_entity.id
_entity.type
_entity.pdbx_description
1 polymer ?
#
loop_
_entity_poly.entity_id
_entity_poly.type
_entity_poly.pdbx_seq_one_letter_code
_entity_poly.pdbx_strand_id
1 'polypeptide(L)'
;FKISSGDITNIPFLQYVAKKNKPMIISTGMSNLGEIEEAIRAIKDMGNSSIYILHCTSNYPAKLETVNLNAIDTLKAAFKLPVG
;
A
#
# COMPACT_ATOMS: atom_id res chain seq x y z
N PHE A 1 3.94 -7.47 8.70
CA PHE A 1 4.58 -7.88 7.43
C PHE A 1 4.76 -6.66 6.55
N LYS A 2 5.85 -6.62 5.77
CA LYS A 2 6.08 -5.60 4.75
C LYS A 2 5.82 -6.21 3.38
N ILE A 3 4.97 -5.57 2.58
CA ILE A 3 4.61 -5.99 1.22
C ILE A 3 5.29 -5.04 0.23
N SER A 4 5.92 -5.60 -0.80
CA SER A 4 6.58 -4.83 -1.85
C SER A 4 5.54 -4.20 -2.80
N SER A 5 5.90 -3.13 -3.50
CA SER A 5 4.99 -2.53 -4.48
C SER A 5 4.70 -3.45 -5.68
N GLY A 6 5.60 -4.40 -5.97
CA GLY A 6 5.36 -5.41 -7.00
C GLY A 6 4.34 -6.47 -6.61
N ASP A 7 4.05 -6.63 -5.31
CA ASP A 7 3.12 -7.64 -4.79
C ASP A 7 1.76 -7.05 -4.40
N ILE A 8 1.55 -5.74 -4.56
CA ILE A 8 0.31 -5.08 -4.11
C ILE A 8 -0.93 -5.54 -4.88
N THR A 9 -0.78 -6.01 -6.11
CA THR A 9 -1.86 -6.60 -6.92
C THR A 9 -1.96 -8.13 -6.76
N ASN A 10 -1.08 -8.74 -5.96
CA ASN A 10 -1.12 -10.18 -5.68
C ASN A 10 -2.15 -10.49 -4.58
N ILE A 11 -3.44 -10.39 -4.94
CA ILE A 11 -4.56 -10.55 -4.01
C ILE A 11 -4.52 -11.85 -3.19
N PRO A 12 -4.25 -13.04 -3.76
CA PRO A 12 -4.16 -14.27 -2.98
C PRO A 12 -3.07 -14.21 -1.90
N PHE A 13 -1.92 -13.60 -2.23
CA PHE A 13 -0.84 -13.40 -1.26
C PHE A 13 -1.23 -12.43 -0.15
N LEU A 14 -1.85 -11.30 -0.49
CA LEU A 14 -2.35 -10.34 0.50
C LEU A 14 -3.32 -10.99 1.48
N GLN A 15 -4.29 -11.75 0.96
CA GLN A 15 -5.26 -12.47 1.79
C GLN A 15 -4.58 -13.52 2.70
N TYR A 16 -3.62 -14.27 2.16
CA TYR A 16 -2.85 -15.25 2.93
C TYR A 16 -2.10 -14.60 4.10
N VAL A 17 -1.44 -13.46 3.85
CA VAL A 17 -0.71 -12.72 4.89
C VAL A 17 -1.67 -12.07 5.88
N ALA A 18 -2.79 -11.51 5.40
CA ALA A 18 -3.80 -10.85 6.23
C ALA A 18 -4.37 -11.77 7.31
N LYS A 19 -4.63 -13.04 6.97
CA LYS A 19 -5.09 -14.09 7.91
C LYS A 19 -4.16 -14.33 9.10
N LYS A 20 -2.89 -13.90 9.03
CA LYS A 20 -1.96 -13.99 10.16
C LYS A 20 -2.26 -12.96 11.25
N ASN A 21 -3.18 -12.02 11.01
CA ASN A 21 -3.64 -10.98 11.93
C ASN A 21 -2.51 -10.19 12.61
N LYS A 22 -1.47 -9.86 11.83
CA LYS A 22 -0.36 -8.99 12.24
C LYS A 22 -0.41 -7.70 11.42
N PRO A 23 0.11 -6.57 11.95
CA PRO A 23 0.20 -5.32 11.21
C PRO A 23 0.85 -5.49 9.84
N MET A 24 0.30 -4.85 8.82
CA MET A 24 0.78 -4.90 7.44
C MET A 24 1.16 -3.51 6.95
N ILE A 25 2.37 -3.40 6.38
CA ILE A 25 2.86 -2.21 5.70
C ILE A 25 2.87 -2.52 4.21
N ILE A 26 2.21 -1.71 3.39
CA ILE A 26 2.14 -1.88 1.93
C ILE A 26 2.82 -0.70 1.24
N SER A 27 3.75 -0.97 0.33
CA SER A 27 4.33 0.08 -0.53
C SER A 27 3.54 0.20 -1.82
N THR A 28 3.34 1.42 -2.32
CA THR A 28 2.40 1.71 -3.43
C THR A 28 3.07 2.24 -4.70
N GLY A 29 4.37 2.00 -4.87
CA GLY A 29 5.07 2.40 -6.09
C GLY A 29 4.58 1.65 -7.33
N MET A 30 4.46 2.34 -8.46
CA MET A 30 3.87 1.79 -9.71
C MET A 30 2.39 1.41 -9.59
N SER A 31 1.69 1.84 -8.53
CA SER A 31 0.27 1.55 -8.35
C SER A 31 -0.59 2.80 -8.49
N ASN A 32 -1.79 2.62 -9.02
CA ASN A 32 -2.83 3.63 -9.03
C ASN A 32 -3.75 3.50 -7.79
N LEU A 33 -4.62 4.49 -7.56
CA LEU A 33 -5.53 4.49 -6.40
C LEU A 33 -6.48 3.29 -6.36
N GLY A 34 -6.94 2.80 -7.52
CA GLY A 34 -7.84 1.64 -7.58
C GLY A 34 -7.14 0.34 -7.17
N GLU A 35 -5.91 0.14 -7.60
CA GLU A 35 -5.10 -1.03 -7.18
C GLU A 35 -4.82 -1.01 -5.68
N ILE A 36 -4.55 0.17 -5.12
CA ILE A 36 -4.34 0.34 -3.68
C ILE A 36 -5.63 0.07 -2.91
N GLU A 37 -6.78 0.55 -3.42
CA GLU A 37 -8.09 0.29 -2.84
C GLU A 37 -8.41 -1.20 -2.81
N GLU A 38 -8.18 -1.91 -3.92
CA GLU A 38 -8.40 -3.34 -4.03
C GLU A 38 -7.52 -4.13 -3.04
N ALA A 39 -6.25 -3.76 -2.93
CA ALA A 39 -5.33 -4.35 -1.97
C ALA A 39 -5.80 -4.16 -0.52
N ILE A 40 -6.23 -2.95 -0.16
CA ILE A 40 -6.75 -2.63 1.18
C ILE A 40 -8.02 -3.44 1.46
N ARG A 41 -8.94 -3.51 0.49
CA ARG A 41 -10.18 -4.30 0.62
C ARG A 41 -9.86 -5.78 0.84
N ALA A 42 -8.98 -6.36 0.03
CA ALA A 42 -8.58 -7.76 0.16
C ALA A 42 -8.00 -8.10 1.55
N ILE A 43 -7.24 -7.18 2.15
CA ILE A 43 -6.69 -7.36 3.51
C ILE A 43 -7.81 -7.24 4.56
N LYS A 44 -8.68 -6.23 4.44
CA LYS A 44 -9.79 -5.99 5.37
C LYS A 44 -10.82 -7.12 5.36
N ASP A 45 -11.12 -7.69 4.19
CA ASP A 45 -12.07 -8.81 4.04
C ASP A 45 -11.61 -10.07 4.81
N MET A 46 -10.31 -10.21 5.08
CA MET A 46 -9.76 -11.28 5.93
C MET A 46 -9.75 -10.93 7.43
N GLY A 47 -10.39 -9.82 7.83
CA GLY A 47 -10.50 -9.37 9.21
C GLY A 47 -9.30 -8.59 9.74
N ASN A 48 -8.31 -8.25 8.89
CA ASN A 48 -7.14 -7.49 9.31
C ASN A 48 -7.28 -6.01 8.94
N SER A 49 -7.45 -5.15 9.95
CA SER A 49 -7.57 -3.69 9.75
C SER A 49 -6.29 -2.91 10.10
N SER A 50 -5.22 -3.60 10.52
CA SER A 50 -3.95 -2.96 10.90
C SER A 50 -3.07 -2.73 9.67
N ILE A 51 -3.45 -1.76 8.85
CA ILE A 51 -2.82 -1.46 7.55
C ILE A 51 -2.12 -0.09 7.60
N TYR A 52 -0.89 -0.03 7.09
CA TYR A 52 -0.09 1.18 6.95
C TYR A 52 0.37 1.29 5.50
N ILE A 53 0.26 2.48 4.91
CA ILE A 53 0.62 2.73 3.51
C ILE A 53 1.97 3.45 3.47
N LEU A 54 2.83 3.07 2.53
CA LEU A 54 4.06 3.79 2.23
C LEU A 54 4.05 4.28 0.78
N HIS A 55 4.11 5.60 0.62
CA HIS A 55 4.40 6.23 -0.65
C HIS A 55 5.84 5.91 -1.07
N CYS A 56 6.03 5.54 -2.33
CA CYS A 56 7.37 5.34 -2.89
C CYS A 56 7.38 5.46 -4.41
N THR A 57 8.54 5.81 -4.96
CA THR A 57 8.82 5.75 -6.40
C THR A 57 9.70 4.54 -6.69
N SER A 58 9.42 3.81 -7.78
CA SER A 58 10.19 2.62 -8.15
C SER A 58 11.49 2.92 -8.93
N ASN A 59 11.86 4.20 -9.02
CA ASN A 59 13.07 4.66 -9.70
C ASN A 59 14.27 4.62 -8.76
N TYR A 60 15.42 4.14 -9.25
CA TYR A 60 16.67 4.05 -8.49
C TYR A 60 17.87 4.56 -9.32
N PRO A 61 18.47 5.72 -8.96
CA PRO A 61 18.01 6.66 -7.93
C PRO A 61 16.72 7.38 -8.37
N ALA A 62 15.88 7.74 -7.41
CA ALA A 62 14.71 8.56 -7.66
C ALA A 62 15.15 10.01 -7.93
N LYS A 63 14.74 10.58 -9.06
CA LYS A 63 14.93 12.01 -9.31
C LYS A 63 14.00 12.81 -8.40
N LEU A 64 14.48 13.91 -7.84
CA LEU A 64 13.70 14.76 -6.91
C LEU A 64 12.36 15.20 -7.51
N GLU A 65 12.34 15.55 -8.79
CA GLU A 65 11.14 15.94 -9.55
C GLU A 65 10.07 14.83 -9.64
N THR A 66 10.47 13.56 -9.49
CA THR A 66 9.57 12.40 -9.60
C THR A 66 9.03 11.92 -8.26
N VAL A 67 9.53 12.44 -7.14
CA VAL A 67 9.19 11.93 -5.80
C VAL A 67 7.70 12.13 -5.49
N ASN A 68 7.08 13.22 -5.92
CA ASN A 68 5.66 13.51 -5.72
C ASN A 68 5.18 13.34 -4.25
N LEU A 69 5.74 14.11 -3.32
CA LEU A 69 5.36 14.04 -1.90
C LEU A 69 3.87 14.36 -1.64
N ASN A 70 3.21 15.12 -2.52
CA ASN A 70 1.77 15.39 -2.47
C ASN A 70 0.91 14.12 -2.55
N ALA A 71 1.47 13.01 -3.04
CA ALA A 71 0.80 11.71 -3.02
C ALA A 71 0.49 11.24 -1.59
N ILE A 72 1.33 11.57 -0.60
CA ILE A 72 1.10 11.21 0.81
C ILE A 72 -0.23 11.79 1.30
N ASP A 73 -0.52 13.05 1.00
CA ASP A 73 -1.76 13.71 1.40
C ASP A 73 -2.97 13.13 0.66
N THR A 74 -2.81 12.84 -0.64
CA THR A 74 -3.84 12.16 -1.44
C THR A 74 -4.20 10.80 -0.85
N LEU A 75 -3.20 9.98 -0.49
CA LEU A 75 -3.40 8.65 0.09
C LEU A 75 -4.07 8.73 1.47
N LYS A 76 -3.65 9.68 2.32
CA LYS A 76 -4.29 9.92 3.62
C LYS A 76 -5.76 10.31 3.44
N ALA A 77 -6.04 11.20 2.49
CA ALA A 77 -7.39 11.67 2.21
C ALA A 77 -8.29 10.54 1.68
N ALA A 78 -7.79 9.73 0.76
CA ALA A 78 -8.54 8.64 0.12
C ALA A 78 -8.83 7.48 1.08
N PHE A 79 -7.82 6.99 1.80
CA PHE A 79 -7.95 5.73 2.53
C PHE A 79 -8.16 5.88 4.03
N LYS A 80 -7.95 7.08 4.59
CA LYS A 80 -8.06 7.35 6.04
C LYS A 80 -7.20 6.40 6.89
N LEU A 81 -6.05 5.99 6.35
CA LEU A 81 -5.07 5.13 7.00
C LEU A 81 -3.78 5.92 7.29
N PRO A 82 -2.92 5.45 8.21
CA PRO A 82 -1.59 6.00 8.37
C PRO A 82 -0.79 5.85 7.06
N VAL A 83 -0.19 6.96 6.62
CA VAL A 83 0.65 7.01 5.41
C VAL A 83 1.99 7.62 5.76
N GLY A 84 3.06 6.94 5.34
CA GLY A 84 4.43 7.43 5.39
C GLY A 84 5.11 7.41 4.02
#